data_AF-A0A0C6FR02-F1
#
_entry.id   AF-A0A0C6FR02-F1
#
_cell.length_a   1.000
_cell.length_b   1.000
_cell.length_c   1.000
_cell.angle_alpha   90.00
_cell.angle_beta   90.00
_cell.angle_gamma   90.00
#
_symmetry.space_group_name_H-M   'P 1'
#
loop_
_entity.id
_entity.type
_entity.pdbx_description
1 polymer ?
#
loop_
_entity_poly.entity_id
_entity_poly.type
_entity_poly.pdbx_seq_one_letter_code
_entity_poly.pdbx_strand_id
1 'polypeptide(L)'
;MKIVDFLRAVSDRALRCVANLRSPLAVDAQRALRADSRERQRASRRGCLSLCVGGLLVGAFCSPAGALMIPPPYTEPTGRFFVRPNASWTGAQVKAAIDTAVALATSAGGGVVVLPRGAFDCDPLAPVNGNSVKLIGQGDFVGGTQLRCTAATGDFMTFTTSGHMGAQDLYLTVAANVRRTAGYAIRVTGGAFKPFFNQVRVDYHYDGIRIDASSQGEAVNVSFRYMLGSNGFHVYGETAGVYGFTLQKFLSDNPYPINNNGARKTWAASTAYSLGDITSVNGNIYNCSTAGTSAASGPGPSGIPGTGGADAFSTLIADGTAAWRFVCSASLAWIISDSRAYSIRIETSCAAIGGNLGFQMRDTLATGSSYPIWTWARGLEVDHPYSDCVRLSRGEGFYAVAGCWFGSSLTGHGVNIGANHRGEISISDATRIMGNWQNGITWALGPTQITITGTFIGANSQAGAGTFHGILVPAGATNFIITANHIGRLPAATTATQDYAVFVLSGASDKYEIINNICTGNVSGAVNDNGTGTNKVVSGNIV
;
A
#
# COMPACT_ATOMS: atom_id res chain seq x y z
N MET A 1 29.88 -6.34 -39.46
CA MET A 1 28.62 -6.89 -38.92
C MET A 1 28.90 -8.30 -38.41
N LYS A 2 28.75 -8.56 -37.11
CA LYS A 2 29.09 -9.87 -36.53
C LYS A 2 28.01 -10.89 -36.92
N ILE A 3 28.40 -12.15 -37.15
CA ILE A 3 27.48 -13.26 -37.47
C ILE A 3 26.31 -13.35 -36.47
N VAL A 4 26.54 -13.01 -35.21
CA VAL A 4 25.53 -12.97 -34.15
C VAL A 4 24.44 -11.91 -34.41
N ASP A 5 24.81 -10.76 -34.98
CA ASP A 5 23.87 -9.67 -35.29
C ASP A 5 23.03 -10.01 -36.52
N PHE A 6 23.60 -10.71 -37.50
CA PHE A 6 22.88 -11.22 -38.66
C PHE A 6 21.88 -12.31 -38.27
N LEU A 7 22.27 -13.25 -37.41
CA LEU A 7 21.37 -14.32 -36.94
C LEU A 7 20.22 -13.79 -36.07
N ARG A 8 20.45 -12.75 -35.26
CA ARG A 8 19.38 -12.05 -34.53
C ARG A 8 18.42 -11.34 -35.48
N ALA A 9 18.94 -10.63 -36.48
CA ALA A 9 18.12 -9.94 -37.47
C ALA A 9 17.25 -10.91 -38.30
N VAL A 10 17.77 -12.09 -38.65
CA VAL A 10 16.99 -13.13 -39.37
C VAL A 10 15.92 -13.75 -38.46
N SER A 11 16.24 -14.03 -37.19
CA SER A 11 15.26 -14.59 -36.24
C SER A 11 14.10 -13.61 -35.96
N ASP A 12 14.41 -12.33 -35.81
CA ASP A 12 13.40 -11.30 -35.53
C ASP A 12 12.52 -10.97 -36.74
N ARG A 13 13.03 -11.22 -37.96
CA ARG A 13 12.24 -11.08 -39.19
C ARG A 13 11.32 -12.28 -39.40
N ALA A 14 11.79 -13.49 -39.08
CA ALA A 14 10.98 -14.71 -39.12
C ALA A 14 9.81 -14.66 -38.11
N LEU A 15 10.05 -14.20 -36.88
CA LEU A 15 9.01 -14.05 -35.86
C LEU A 15 7.93 -13.02 -36.23
N ARG A 16 8.30 -11.95 -36.94
CA ARG A 16 7.35 -10.92 -37.40
C ARG A 16 6.49 -11.36 -38.59
N CYS A 17 6.99 -12.25 -39.45
CA CYS A 17 6.17 -12.83 -40.53
C CYS A 17 5.11 -13.81 -40.02
N VAL A 18 5.36 -14.52 -38.92
CA VAL A 18 4.41 -15.51 -38.37
C VAL A 18 3.29 -14.87 -37.56
N ALA A 19 3.51 -13.70 -36.96
CA ALA A 19 2.52 -13.01 -36.11
C ALA A 19 1.27 -12.50 -36.86
N ASN A 20 1.31 -12.41 -38.19
CA ASN A 20 0.20 -11.89 -39.01
C ASN A 20 -0.67 -12.97 -39.68
N LEU A 21 -0.41 -14.27 -39.47
CA LEU A 21 -1.20 -15.34 -40.06
C LEU A 21 -2.22 -15.87 -39.04
N ARG A 22 -3.48 -15.45 -39.16
CA ARG A 22 -4.62 -15.99 -38.40
C ARG A 22 -5.16 -17.28 -39.02
N SER A 23 -4.31 -18.29 -39.21
CA SER A 23 -4.75 -19.62 -39.62
C SER A 23 -4.38 -20.67 -38.57
N PRO A 24 -5.17 -21.76 -38.41
CA PRO A 24 -4.87 -22.85 -37.49
C PRO A 24 -3.46 -23.45 -37.68
N LEU A 25 -2.92 -23.40 -38.91
CA LEU A 25 -1.56 -23.84 -39.23
C LEU A 25 -0.45 -23.01 -38.55
N ALA A 26 -0.71 -21.73 -38.21
CA ALA A 26 0.26 -20.88 -37.51
C ALA A 26 0.46 -21.29 -36.04
N VAL A 27 -0.56 -21.89 -35.41
CA VAL A 27 -0.49 -22.38 -34.02
C VAL A 27 0.38 -23.63 -33.93
N ASP A 28 0.31 -24.52 -34.92
CA ASP A 28 1.13 -25.74 -34.97
C ASP A 28 2.59 -25.43 -35.30
N ALA A 29 2.86 -24.47 -36.19
CA ALA A 29 4.21 -23.98 -36.46
C ALA A 29 4.85 -23.34 -35.21
N GLN A 30 4.07 -22.59 -34.40
CA GLN A 30 4.55 -22.06 -33.12
C GLN A 30 4.84 -23.15 -32.08
N ARG A 31 4.07 -24.25 -32.07
CA ARG A 31 4.32 -25.39 -31.18
C ARG A 31 5.60 -26.14 -31.59
N ALA A 32 5.84 -26.35 -32.88
CA ALA A 32 7.05 -26.99 -33.39
C ALA A 32 8.32 -26.18 -33.09
N LEU A 33 8.29 -24.85 -33.28
CA LEU A 33 9.42 -23.96 -32.97
C LEU A 33 9.75 -23.93 -31.46
N ARG A 34 8.73 -24.01 -30.60
CA ARG A 34 8.94 -24.10 -29.15
C ARG A 34 9.54 -25.45 -28.73
N ALA A 35 9.19 -26.54 -29.42
CA ALA A 35 9.77 -27.85 -29.17
C ALA A 35 11.27 -27.91 -29.54
N ASP A 36 11.64 -27.41 -30.73
CA ASP A 36 13.06 -27.36 -31.17
C ASP A 36 13.92 -26.49 -30.24
N SER A 37 13.40 -25.34 -29.76
CA SER A 37 14.14 -24.49 -28.81
C SER A 37 14.46 -25.19 -27.48
N ARG A 38 13.55 -26.06 -27.01
CA ARG A 38 13.73 -26.83 -25.76
C ARG A 38 14.74 -27.97 -25.95
N GLU A 39 14.79 -28.56 -27.14
CA GLU A 39 15.73 -29.63 -27.47
C GLU A 39 17.16 -29.09 -27.62
N ARG A 40 17.34 -27.91 -28.24
CA ARG A 40 18.64 -27.21 -28.29
C ARG A 40 19.14 -26.77 -26.92
N GLN A 41 18.26 -26.31 -26.02
CA GLN A 41 18.63 -26.01 -24.64
C GLN A 41 19.06 -27.27 -23.87
N ARG A 42 18.41 -28.42 -24.10
CA ARG A 42 18.81 -29.72 -23.52
C ARG A 42 20.16 -30.21 -24.06
N ALA A 43 20.44 -30.00 -25.35
CA ALA A 43 21.74 -30.33 -25.94
C ALA A 43 22.89 -29.48 -25.35
N SER A 44 22.66 -28.18 -25.08
CA SER A 44 23.69 -27.31 -24.47
C SER A 44 24.08 -27.72 -23.04
N ARG A 45 23.17 -28.38 -22.29
CA ARG A 45 23.43 -28.85 -20.92
C ARG A 45 24.18 -30.18 -20.86
N ARG A 46 24.24 -30.94 -21.95
CA ARG A 46 24.96 -32.23 -22.00
C ARG A 46 26.43 -32.10 -22.42
N GLY A 47 26.87 -30.91 -22.86
CA GLY A 47 28.24 -30.68 -23.34
C GLY A 47 29.28 -30.30 -22.28
N CYS A 48 28.95 -30.31 -20.98
CA CYS A 48 29.84 -29.79 -19.94
C CYS A 48 30.18 -30.84 -18.86
N LEU A 49 30.44 -32.08 -19.28
CA LEU A 49 30.84 -33.16 -18.36
C LEU A 49 31.96 -34.01 -18.98
N SER A 50 33.21 -33.52 -18.92
CA SER A 50 34.45 -34.33 -18.86
C SER A 50 35.67 -33.43 -18.89
N LEU A 51 36.32 -33.22 -17.75
CA LEU A 51 37.78 -33.29 -17.57
C LEU A 51 38.09 -32.89 -16.11
N CYS A 52 38.46 -33.86 -15.28
CA CYS A 52 39.51 -33.76 -14.26
C CYS A 52 39.61 -35.09 -13.49
N VAL A 53 40.55 -35.92 -13.93
CA VAL A 53 41.15 -36.99 -13.13
C VAL A 53 42.63 -36.61 -12.98
N GLY A 54 43.15 -36.66 -11.76
CA GLY A 54 44.59 -36.55 -11.48
C GLY A 54 44.86 -35.78 -10.20
N GLY A 55 44.92 -36.50 -9.07
CA GLY A 55 45.11 -35.93 -7.73
C GLY A 55 46.55 -35.73 -7.30
N LEU A 56 46.75 -35.22 -6.07
CA LEU A 56 47.82 -35.60 -5.16
C LEU A 56 47.58 -35.03 -3.75
N LEU A 57 48.03 -35.78 -2.74
CA LEU A 57 48.09 -35.50 -1.30
C LEU A 57 48.46 -34.06 -0.93
N VAL A 58 47.89 -33.52 0.18
CA VAL A 58 48.65 -32.96 1.34
C VAL A 58 47.74 -32.87 2.59
N GLY A 59 48.19 -33.49 3.68
CA GLY A 59 48.26 -32.88 5.03
C GLY A 59 46.98 -32.59 5.81
N ALA A 60 46.68 -33.48 6.77
CA ALA A 60 45.84 -33.18 7.92
C ALA A 60 46.53 -32.12 8.82
N PHE A 61 45.94 -30.93 8.90
CA PHE A 61 46.18 -29.98 9.98
C PHE A 61 44.89 -29.85 10.78
N CYS A 62 44.82 -30.52 11.93
CA CYS A 62 43.88 -30.18 12.99
C CYS A 62 44.35 -28.85 13.61
N SER A 63 43.66 -27.76 13.29
CA SER A 63 43.73 -26.49 14.03
C SER A 63 42.59 -26.45 15.06
N PRO A 64 42.84 -25.97 16.30
CA PRO A 64 41.80 -25.83 17.31
C PRO A 64 40.79 -24.75 16.90
N ALA A 65 39.50 -25.00 17.12
CA ALA A 65 38.36 -24.08 17.08
C ALA A 65 38.57 -22.80 16.23
N GLY A 66 38.69 -22.97 14.91
CA GLY A 66 38.86 -21.86 13.98
C GLY A 66 37.61 -20.99 13.92
N ALA A 67 37.78 -19.69 14.17
CA ALA A 67 36.77 -18.69 13.83
C ALA A 67 36.35 -18.90 12.36
N LEU A 68 35.06 -19.11 12.12
CA LEU A 68 34.53 -19.29 10.77
C LEU A 68 34.84 -18.01 9.98
N MET A 69 35.84 -18.08 9.11
CA MET A 69 36.28 -16.95 8.30
C MET A 69 35.18 -16.65 7.29
N ILE A 70 34.41 -15.59 7.53
CA ILE A 70 33.45 -15.07 6.55
C ILE A 70 34.30 -14.46 5.43
N PRO A 71 34.32 -15.04 4.21
CA PRO A 71 35.13 -14.48 3.13
C PRO A 71 34.67 -13.04 2.86
N PRO A 72 35.60 -12.08 2.69
CA PRO A 72 35.23 -10.71 2.43
C PRO A 72 34.40 -10.61 1.13
N PRO A 73 33.45 -9.67 1.04
CA PRO A 73 32.71 -9.43 -0.19
C PRO A 73 33.67 -9.20 -1.36
N TYR A 74 33.40 -9.84 -2.50
CA TYR A 74 34.17 -9.62 -3.72
C TYR A 74 33.75 -8.29 -4.36
N THR A 75 34.69 -7.38 -4.54
CA THR A 75 34.50 -6.11 -5.24
C THR A 75 34.78 -6.31 -6.73
N GLU A 76 33.77 -6.12 -7.57
CA GLU A 76 34.03 -5.93 -9.01
C GLU A 76 34.52 -4.50 -9.26
N PRO A 77 35.35 -4.27 -10.31
CA PRO A 77 35.82 -2.92 -10.69
C PRO A 77 34.71 -1.88 -10.92
N THR A 78 33.44 -2.32 -10.97
CA THR A 78 32.27 -1.50 -11.30
C THR A 78 31.48 -1.01 -10.08
N GLY A 79 32.05 -0.98 -8.87
CA GLY A 79 31.36 -0.50 -7.66
C GLY A 79 30.21 -1.41 -7.20
N ARG A 80 30.35 -2.72 -7.45
CA ARG A 80 29.39 -3.76 -7.02
C ARG A 80 29.99 -4.63 -5.94
N PHE A 81 29.22 -4.85 -4.89
CA PHE A 81 29.60 -5.61 -3.70
C PHE A 81 28.65 -6.80 -3.57
N PHE A 82 29.15 -8.00 -3.86
CA PHE A 82 28.31 -9.20 -3.87
C PHE A 82 28.30 -9.86 -2.50
N VAL A 83 27.11 -10.06 -1.94
CA VAL A 83 26.92 -10.90 -0.76
C VAL A 83 26.80 -12.35 -1.23
N ARG A 84 27.64 -13.24 -0.73
CA ARG A 84 27.68 -14.66 -1.11
C ARG A 84 27.40 -15.55 0.11
N PRO A 85 26.15 -15.59 0.58
CA PRO A 85 25.76 -16.46 1.67
C PRO A 85 25.94 -17.92 1.29
N ASN A 86 26.50 -18.67 2.23
CA ASN A 86 26.51 -20.11 2.17
C ASN A 86 25.15 -20.63 2.67
N ALA A 87 24.68 -21.75 2.13
CA ALA A 87 23.45 -22.40 2.59
C ALA A 87 23.46 -22.74 4.10
N SER A 88 24.63 -22.82 4.73
CA SER A 88 24.81 -23.04 6.16
C SER A 88 24.83 -21.78 7.03
N TRP A 89 24.71 -20.58 6.45
CA TRP A 89 24.81 -19.35 7.22
C TRP A 89 23.59 -19.14 8.13
N THR A 90 23.89 -18.83 9.39
CA THR A 90 22.93 -18.29 10.36
C THR A 90 22.52 -16.87 9.99
N GLY A 91 21.42 -16.38 10.56
CA GLY A 91 20.95 -15.04 10.23
C GLY A 91 21.90 -13.92 10.66
N ALA A 92 22.65 -14.11 11.75
CA ALA A 92 23.71 -13.20 12.17
C ALA A 92 24.85 -13.10 11.13
N GLN A 93 25.19 -14.21 10.46
CA GLN A 93 26.23 -14.24 9.43
C GLN A 93 25.78 -13.58 8.14
N VAL A 94 24.52 -13.81 7.72
CA VAL A 94 23.92 -13.09 6.60
C VAL A 94 23.96 -11.59 6.87
N LYS A 95 23.47 -11.16 8.04
CA LYS A 95 23.49 -9.75 8.45
C LYS A 95 24.90 -9.17 8.38
N ALA A 96 25.88 -9.81 9.02
CA ALA A 96 27.26 -9.32 9.05
C ALA A 96 27.85 -9.15 7.64
N ALA A 97 27.53 -10.05 6.72
CA ALA A 97 28.00 -9.97 5.34
C ALA A 97 27.33 -8.82 4.56
N ILE A 98 26.03 -8.58 4.77
CA ILE A 98 25.32 -7.44 4.19
C ILE A 98 25.89 -6.13 4.73
N ASP A 99 26.02 -6.02 6.06
CA ASP A 99 26.56 -4.83 6.72
C ASP A 99 27.99 -4.52 6.24
N THR A 100 28.83 -5.55 6.09
CA THR A 100 30.18 -5.40 5.53
C THR A 100 30.15 -4.87 4.10
N ALA A 101 29.27 -5.41 3.25
CA ALA A 101 29.13 -4.93 1.88
C ALA A 101 28.62 -3.47 1.80
N VAL A 102 27.70 -3.09 2.68
CA VAL A 102 27.21 -1.70 2.82
C VAL A 102 28.33 -0.76 3.28
N ALA A 103 29.14 -1.18 4.26
CA ALA A 103 30.27 -0.39 4.74
C ALA A 103 31.34 -0.19 3.66
N LEU A 104 31.62 -1.24 2.87
CA LEU A 104 32.53 -1.16 1.72
C LEU A 104 32.00 -0.23 0.63
N ALA A 105 30.71 -0.33 0.28
CA ALA A 105 30.07 0.58 -0.67
C ALA A 105 30.11 2.04 -0.20
N THR A 106 29.85 2.26 1.09
CA THR A 106 29.93 3.59 1.69
C THR A 106 31.35 4.15 1.64
N SER A 107 32.34 3.34 1.99
CA SER A 107 33.76 3.73 1.94
C SER A 107 34.26 4.03 0.52
N ALA A 108 33.64 3.41 -0.48
CA ALA A 108 33.89 3.69 -1.90
C ALA A 108 33.17 4.95 -2.43
N GLY A 109 32.45 5.69 -1.57
CA GLY A 109 31.66 6.88 -1.96
C GLY A 109 30.30 6.56 -2.59
N GLY A 110 29.87 5.29 -2.53
CA GLY A 110 28.63 4.78 -3.09
C GLY A 110 28.82 3.40 -3.74
N GLY A 111 27.70 2.76 -4.12
CA GLY A 111 27.78 1.48 -4.80
C GLY A 111 26.51 0.65 -4.71
N VAL A 112 26.56 -0.51 -5.35
CA VAL A 112 25.44 -1.47 -5.36
C VAL A 112 25.83 -2.70 -4.57
N VAL A 113 25.12 -2.96 -3.48
CA VAL A 113 25.17 -4.21 -2.72
C VAL A 113 24.20 -5.18 -3.38
N VAL A 114 24.75 -6.23 -4.00
CA VAL A 114 23.97 -7.25 -4.72
C VAL A 114 23.73 -8.43 -3.79
N LEU A 115 22.45 -8.69 -3.52
CA LEU A 115 21.97 -9.80 -2.71
C LEU A 115 21.54 -10.95 -3.65
N PRO A 116 21.86 -12.20 -3.32
CA PRO A 116 21.50 -13.35 -4.16
C PRO A 116 20.04 -13.73 -3.97
N ARG A 117 19.56 -14.66 -4.81
CA ARG A 117 18.31 -15.38 -4.53
C ARG A 117 18.45 -16.27 -3.29
N GLY A 118 17.36 -16.36 -2.55
CA GLY A 118 17.26 -17.17 -1.33
C GLY A 118 16.37 -16.51 -0.30
N ALA A 119 16.06 -17.24 0.76
CA ALA A 119 15.42 -16.69 1.95
C ALA A 119 16.45 -16.63 3.07
N PHE A 120 16.64 -15.44 3.62
CA PHE A 120 17.67 -15.17 4.60
C PHE A 120 17.02 -14.58 5.85
N ASP A 121 17.09 -15.31 6.96
CA ASP A 121 16.79 -14.74 8.26
C ASP A 121 17.89 -13.74 8.60
N CYS A 122 17.54 -12.56 9.11
CA CYS A 122 18.52 -11.62 9.63
C CYS A 122 17.89 -10.66 10.64
N ASP A 123 18.71 -10.25 11.61
CA ASP A 123 18.35 -9.14 12.50
C ASP A 123 18.31 -7.83 11.70
N PRO A 124 17.69 -6.76 12.25
CA PRO A 124 17.72 -5.42 11.66
C PRO A 124 19.11 -5.02 11.15
N LEU A 125 19.18 -4.60 9.89
CA LEU A 125 20.44 -4.26 9.24
C LEU A 125 21.07 -3.01 9.87
N ALA A 126 22.39 -2.86 9.77
CA ALA A 126 23.03 -1.60 10.10
C ALA A 126 22.48 -0.46 9.21
N PRO A 127 22.38 0.78 9.73
CA PRO A 127 21.91 1.90 8.92
C PRO A 127 22.75 2.11 7.66
N VAL A 128 22.08 2.27 6.52
CA VAL A 128 22.70 2.65 5.25
C VAL A 128 22.85 4.16 5.24
N ASN A 129 24.07 4.64 5.48
CA ASN A 129 24.39 6.06 5.63
C ASN A 129 25.30 6.62 4.53
N GLY A 130 25.67 5.81 3.53
CA GLY A 130 26.47 6.25 2.39
C GLY A 130 25.64 6.81 1.24
N ASN A 131 26.14 7.87 0.60
CA ASN A 131 25.53 8.44 -0.60
C ASN A 131 25.56 7.43 -1.74
N SER A 132 24.48 7.34 -2.51
CA SER A 132 24.34 6.42 -3.65
C SER A 132 24.58 4.93 -3.32
N VAL A 133 24.34 4.51 -2.08
CA VAL A 133 24.39 3.09 -1.69
C VAL A 133 23.03 2.43 -1.89
N LYS A 134 22.99 1.35 -2.68
CA LYS A 134 21.76 0.65 -3.07
C LYS A 134 21.82 -0.81 -2.68
N LEU A 135 20.74 -1.35 -2.13
CA LEU A 135 20.57 -2.78 -1.91
C LEU A 135 19.70 -3.34 -3.03
N ILE A 136 20.24 -4.27 -3.82
CA ILE A 136 19.52 -4.86 -4.95
C ILE A 136 19.47 -6.39 -4.79
N GLY A 137 18.26 -6.94 -4.79
CA GLY A 137 18.03 -8.37 -4.81
C GLY A 137 17.85 -8.92 -6.23
N GLN A 138 17.19 -10.07 -6.30
CA GLN A 138 16.93 -10.82 -7.53
C GLN A 138 15.46 -11.25 -7.64
N GLY A 139 14.57 -10.40 -7.11
CA GLY A 139 13.11 -10.51 -7.23
C GLY A 139 12.40 -10.34 -5.88
N ASP A 140 11.19 -9.77 -5.93
CA ASP A 140 10.29 -9.47 -4.81
C ASP A 140 9.23 -10.55 -4.57
N PHE A 141 9.50 -11.78 -5.00
CA PHE A 141 8.59 -12.93 -4.93
C PHE A 141 9.20 -14.09 -4.15
N VAL A 142 8.38 -15.10 -3.82
CA VAL A 142 8.85 -16.34 -3.19
C VAL A 142 9.82 -17.06 -4.13
N GLY A 143 11.08 -17.20 -3.70
CA GLY A 143 12.19 -17.72 -4.51
C GLY A 143 13.10 -16.63 -5.12
N GLY A 144 12.73 -15.36 -4.97
CA GLY A 144 13.59 -14.19 -5.21
C GLY A 144 14.58 -13.96 -4.05
N THR A 145 14.89 -12.70 -3.75
CA THR A 145 15.68 -12.32 -2.57
C THR A 145 14.74 -11.98 -1.43
N GLN A 146 14.63 -12.87 -0.45
CA GLN A 146 13.76 -12.69 0.71
C GLN A 146 14.61 -12.40 1.94
N LEU A 147 14.41 -11.22 2.54
CA LEU A 147 15.02 -10.85 3.82
C LEU A 147 13.96 -10.98 4.90
N ARG A 148 14.19 -11.89 5.85
CA ARG A 148 13.23 -12.28 6.89
C ARG A 148 13.70 -11.74 8.24
N CYS A 149 13.03 -10.71 8.73
CA CYS A 149 13.35 -10.08 10.01
C CYS A 149 13.16 -11.05 11.18
N THR A 150 14.21 -11.24 11.98
CA THR A 150 14.19 -12.07 13.20
C THR A 150 13.84 -11.30 14.47
N ALA A 151 13.84 -9.96 14.41
CA ALA A 151 13.47 -9.11 15.53
C ALA A 151 11.95 -8.83 15.58
N ALA A 152 11.39 -8.84 16.80
CA ALA A 152 9.99 -8.49 17.04
C ALA A 152 9.75 -6.95 17.01
N THR A 153 10.77 -6.14 17.26
CA THR A 153 10.70 -4.68 17.35
C THR A 153 11.84 -4.00 16.58
N GLY A 154 11.75 -2.68 16.41
CA GLY A 154 12.78 -1.85 15.75
C GLY A 154 12.68 -1.87 14.22
N ASP A 155 13.18 -0.83 13.55
CA ASP A 155 13.09 -0.72 12.09
C ASP A 155 14.00 -1.76 11.41
N PHE A 156 13.52 -2.48 10.38
CA PHE A 156 14.31 -3.57 9.77
C PHE A 156 15.45 -3.07 8.88
N MET A 157 15.16 -2.09 8.03
CA MET A 157 16.16 -1.36 7.24
C MET A 157 16.02 0.13 7.47
N THR A 158 17.15 0.79 7.74
CA THR A 158 17.20 2.24 7.92
C THR A 158 18.14 2.89 6.90
N PHE A 159 17.67 3.92 6.21
CA PHE A 159 18.46 4.78 5.33
C PHE A 159 18.57 6.16 5.97
N THR A 160 19.78 6.70 6.14
CA THR A 160 20.00 7.92 6.92
C THR A 160 21.00 8.88 6.31
N THR A 161 20.78 10.20 6.46
CA THR A 161 21.74 11.31 6.23
C THR A 161 22.43 11.37 4.85
N SER A 162 21.90 10.67 3.85
CA SER A 162 22.55 10.51 2.54
C SER A 162 21.61 10.73 1.36
N GLY A 163 22.21 10.85 0.16
CA GLY A 163 21.49 10.99 -1.09
C GLY A 163 21.39 9.69 -1.89
N HIS A 164 20.40 9.58 -2.78
CA HIS A 164 20.33 8.57 -3.86
C HIS A 164 20.45 7.09 -3.46
N MET A 165 20.16 6.79 -2.19
CA MET A 165 20.16 5.45 -1.62
C MET A 165 18.80 4.76 -1.78
N GLY A 166 18.75 3.45 -1.61
CA GLY A 166 17.48 2.75 -1.73
C GLY A 166 17.57 1.24 -1.77
N ALA A 167 16.40 0.64 -2.01
CA ALA A 167 16.22 -0.79 -2.11
C ALA A 167 15.48 -1.15 -3.41
N GLN A 168 15.88 -2.26 -4.02
CA GLN A 168 15.24 -2.75 -5.23
C GLN A 168 15.23 -4.27 -5.33
N ASP A 169 14.18 -4.83 -5.93
CA ASP A 169 14.02 -6.26 -6.22
C ASP A 169 14.11 -7.13 -4.96
N LEU A 170 13.46 -6.67 -3.87
CA LEU A 170 13.49 -7.31 -2.55
C LEU A 170 12.10 -7.72 -2.07
N TYR A 171 12.03 -8.89 -1.46
CA TYR A 171 10.90 -9.31 -0.64
C TYR A 171 11.28 -9.22 0.84
N LEU A 172 10.66 -8.30 1.57
CA LEU A 172 10.84 -8.09 3.00
C LEU A 172 9.70 -8.79 3.74
N THR A 173 10.06 -9.69 4.65
CA THR A 173 9.09 -10.37 5.48
C THR A 173 9.68 -10.70 6.84
N VAL A 174 9.01 -11.54 7.62
CA VAL A 174 9.43 -11.93 8.96
C VAL A 174 9.78 -13.41 8.99
N ALA A 175 10.66 -13.79 9.91
CA ALA A 175 10.95 -15.20 10.15
C ALA A 175 9.67 -15.93 10.63
N ALA A 176 9.55 -17.23 10.33
CA ALA A 176 8.30 -17.99 10.51
C ALA A 176 7.76 -17.96 11.95
N ASN A 177 8.65 -17.88 12.94
CA ASN A 177 8.35 -17.86 14.37
C ASN A 177 8.46 -16.47 15.00
N VAL A 178 8.44 -15.41 14.19
CA VAL A 178 8.55 -14.02 14.65
C VAL A 178 7.32 -13.25 14.24
N ARG A 179 6.62 -12.72 15.24
CA ARG A 179 5.57 -11.72 15.07
C ARG A 179 6.10 -10.37 15.46
N ARG A 180 6.05 -9.42 14.53
CA ARG A 180 6.46 -8.05 14.82
C ARG A 180 5.40 -7.31 15.61
N THR A 181 5.83 -6.56 16.61
CA THR A 181 4.97 -5.76 17.51
C THR A 181 5.23 -4.27 17.42
N ALA A 182 6.31 -3.85 16.74
CA ALA A 182 6.62 -2.45 16.46
C ALA A 182 7.61 -2.31 15.29
N GLY A 183 7.78 -1.07 14.81
CA GLY A 183 8.80 -0.66 13.84
C GLY A 183 8.39 -0.86 12.38
N TYR A 184 9.12 -0.19 11.49
CA TYR A 184 8.89 -0.20 10.05
C TYR A 184 9.72 -1.30 9.36
N ALA A 185 9.26 -1.78 8.21
CA ALA A 185 10.08 -2.59 7.31
C ALA A 185 11.23 -1.75 6.74
N ILE A 186 10.94 -0.51 6.33
CA ILE A 186 11.95 0.47 5.92
C ILE A 186 11.67 1.81 6.58
N ARG A 187 12.71 2.45 7.12
CA ARG A 187 12.67 3.85 7.55
C ARG A 187 13.74 4.66 6.84
N VAL A 188 13.34 5.78 6.27
CA VAL A 188 14.25 6.86 5.85
C VAL A 188 14.25 7.92 6.93
N THR A 189 15.42 8.43 7.29
CA THR A 189 15.57 9.50 8.28
C THR A 189 16.76 10.42 7.98
N GLY A 190 16.93 11.44 8.81
CA GLY A 190 18.14 12.28 8.82
C GLY A 190 18.31 13.20 7.62
N GLY A 191 17.23 13.69 6.98
CA GLY A 191 17.40 14.68 5.90
C GLY A 191 17.72 14.06 4.53
N ALA A 192 17.35 12.81 4.28
CA ALA A 192 17.73 12.09 3.07
C ALA A 192 17.35 12.82 1.76
N PHE A 193 18.22 12.75 0.76
CA PHE A 193 17.94 13.29 -0.57
C PHE A 193 17.60 12.17 -1.56
N LYS A 194 16.34 12.09 -2.00
CA LYS A 194 15.91 11.17 -3.05
C LYS A 194 16.19 9.68 -2.73
N PRO A 195 15.70 9.14 -1.58
CA PRO A 195 15.61 7.70 -1.42
C PRO A 195 14.70 7.13 -2.52
N PHE A 196 15.00 5.93 -3.01
CA PHE A 196 14.17 5.24 -3.99
C PHE A 196 13.85 3.81 -3.56
N PHE A 197 12.63 3.36 -3.86
CA PHE A 197 12.19 1.99 -3.64
C PHE A 197 11.56 1.48 -4.93
N ASN A 198 12.08 0.39 -5.48
CA ASN A 198 11.60 -0.14 -6.77
C ASN A 198 11.44 -1.65 -6.73
N GLN A 199 10.26 -2.20 -7.00
CA GLN A 199 10.02 -3.65 -6.88
C GLN A 199 10.35 -4.15 -5.47
N VAL A 200 9.67 -3.56 -4.49
CA VAL A 200 9.81 -3.95 -3.08
C VAL A 200 8.47 -4.49 -2.60
N ARG A 201 8.48 -5.71 -2.08
CA ARG A 201 7.33 -6.32 -1.42
C ARG A 201 7.56 -6.37 0.08
N VAL A 202 6.54 -6.04 0.87
CA VAL A 202 6.57 -6.13 2.34
C VAL A 202 5.38 -6.95 2.82
N ASP A 203 5.65 -8.09 3.45
CA ASP A 203 4.60 -8.95 4.03
C ASP A 203 4.83 -9.18 5.53
N TYR A 204 3.75 -9.20 6.30
CA TYR A 204 3.75 -9.60 7.72
C TYR A 204 4.60 -8.73 8.67
N HIS A 205 5.02 -7.55 8.22
CA HIS A 205 5.67 -6.55 9.08
C HIS A 205 4.63 -5.82 9.95
N TYR A 206 5.13 -5.14 10.98
CA TYR A 206 4.29 -4.25 11.79
C TYR A 206 3.88 -3.02 10.97
N ASP A 207 4.80 -2.13 10.66
CA ASP A 207 4.56 -1.02 9.73
C ASP A 207 5.35 -1.18 8.43
N GLY A 208 4.91 -0.50 7.36
CA GLY A 208 5.47 -0.59 6.01
C GLY A 208 6.73 0.26 5.85
N ILE A 209 6.61 1.38 5.13
CA ILE A 209 7.73 2.27 4.80
C ILE A 209 7.46 3.67 5.36
N ARG A 210 8.38 4.18 6.17
CA ARG A 210 8.37 5.56 6.64
C ARG A 210 9.39 6.42 5.91
N ILE A 211 8.96 7.58 5.42
CA ILE A 211 9.80 8.61 4.84
C ILE A 211 9.83 9.79 5.80
N ASP A 212 10.95 9.98 6.51
CA ASP A 212 11.14 11.06 7.45
C ASP A 212 12.10 12.13 6.91
N ALA A 213 11.66 13.40 6.94
CA ALA A 213 12.48 14.57 6.62
C ALA A 213 13.29 14.39 5.31
N SER A 214 12.61 14.27 4.17
CA SER A 214 13.23 13.98 2.87
C SER A 214 12.99 15.09 1.86
N SER A 215 14.04 15.56 1.18
CA SER A 215 13.88 16.64 0.19
C SER A 215 13.06 16.19 -1.02
N GLN A 216 13.34 15.00 -1.50
CA GLN A 216 12.62 14.32 -2.58
C GLN A 216 12.64 12.83 -2.25
N GLY A 217 11.74 12.01 -2.79
CA GLY A 217 11.77 10.55 -2.63
C GLY A 217 10.80 9.89 -3.61
N GLU A 218 11.03 8.61 -3.90
CA GLU A 218 10.23 7.88 -4.87
C GLU A 218 10.03 6.42 -4.47
N ALA A 219 8.82 5.91 -4.69
CA ALA A 219 8.50 4.49 -4.58
C ALA A 219 7.72 4.05 -5.82
N VAL A 220 8.22 3.02 -6.51
CA VAL A 220 7.65 2.48 -7.75
C VAL A 220 7.48 0.98 -7.62
N ASN A 221 6.30 0.47 -7.98
CA ASN A 221 6.00 -0.96 -7.94
C ASN A 221 6.30 -1.56 -6.55
N VAL A 222 5.67 -0.99 -5.53
CA VAL A 222 5.81 -1.45 -4.14
C VAL A 222 4.51 -2.14 -3.75
N SER A 223 4.61 -3.28 -3.06
CA SER A 223 3.44 -3.98 -2.56
C SER A 223 3.51 -4.28 -1.07
N PHE A 224 2.40 -4.07 -0.35
CA PHE A 224 2.26 -4.39 1.07
C PHE A 224 1.15 -5.41 1.28
N ARG A 225 1.41 -6.49 2.03
CA ARG A 225 0.37 -7.47 2.36
C ARG A 225 0.42 -7.89 3.82
N TYR A 226 -0.75 -8.14 4.40
CA TYR A 226 -0.86 -8.72 5.73
C TYR A 226 -0.10 -7.90 6.81
N MET A 227 -0.31 -6.58 6.82
CA MET A 227 0.31 -5.67 7.78
C MET A 227 -0.33 -5.85 9.17
N LEU A 228 0.51 -5.86 10.20
CA LEU A 228 0.09 -6.06 11.60
C LEU A 228 -0.19 -4.74 12.33
N GLY A 229 0.55 -3.69 11.98
CA GLY A 229 0.53 -2.38 12.61
C GLY A 229 -0.45 -1.41 11.98
N SER A 230 -0.12 -0.12 12.02
CA SER A 230 -1.05 0.97 11.72
C SER A 230 -0.63 1.83 10.54
N ASN A 231 0.60 1.68 10.03
CA ASN A 231 1.13 2.57 9.01
C ASN A 231 1.64 1.77 7.80
N GLY A 232 1.05 2.01 6.62
CA GLY A 232 1.58 1.54 5.33
C GLY A 232 2.76 2.42 4.87
N PHE A 233 2.52 3.29 3.90
CA PHE A 233 3.42 4.38 3.53
C PHE A 233 3.17 5.58 4.44
N HIS A 234 4.15 5.93 5.26
CA HIS A 234 4.05 7.05 6.20
C HIS A 234 5.03 8.15 5.82
N VAL A 235 4.52 9.21 5.21
CA VAL A 235 5.30 10.39 4.86
C VAL A 235 5.15 11.41 5.98
N TYR A 236 6.25 11.72 6.66
CA TYR A 236 6.26 12.46 7.92
C TYR A 236 7.54 13.30 8.04
N GLY A 237 7.51 14.38 8.81
CA GLY A 237 8.66 15.23 9.08
C GLY A 237 8.73 15.63 10.55
N GLU A 238 9.62 14.99 11.30
CA GLU A 238 9.75 15.21 12.75
C GLU A 238 10.27 16.60 13.10
N THR A 239 11.26 17.07 12.35
CA THR A 239 11.93 18.36 12.54
C THR A 239 11.99 19.16 11.24
N ALA A 240 12.24 18.49 10.13
CA ALA A 240 12.23 19.06 8.77
C ALA A 240 11.12 18.42 7.93
N GLY A 241 10.70 19.13 6.88
CA GLY A 241 9.62 18.67 6.01
C GLY A 241 10.03 17.59 5.02
N VAL A 242 9.02 16.90 4.48
CA VAL A 242 9.15 16.12 3.24
C VAL A 242 8.67 16.99 2.08
N TYR A 243 9.60 17.50 1.28
CA TYR A 243 9.32 18.50 0.24
C TYR A 243 8.86 17.88 -1.09
N GLY A 244 8.95 16.55 -1.23
CA GLY A 244 8.46 15.83 -2.39
C GLY A 244 8.55 14.33 -2.20
N PHE A 245 7.43 13.63 -2.35
CA PHE A 245 7.42 12.17 -2.44
C PHE A 245 6.54 11.75 -3.62
N THR A 246 6.98 10.77 -4.40
CA THR A 246 6.19 10.23 -5.52
C THR A 246 5.98 8.74 -5.33
N LEU A 247 4.73 8.31 -5.35
CA LEU A 247 4.29 6.93 -5.24
C LEU A 247 3.63 6.50 -6.54
N GLN A 248 4.09 5.40 -7.13
CA GLN A 248 3.55 4.86 -8.39
C GLN A 248 3.42 3.35 -8.33
N LYS A 249 2.37 2.79 -8.96
CA LYS A 249 2.16 1.34 -9.02
C LYS A 249 2.17 0.67 -7.64
N PHE A 250 1.60 1.34 -6.65
CA PHE A 250 1.49 0.81 -5.31
C PHE A 250 0.34 -0.18 -5.22
N LEU A 251 0.54 -1.31 -4.55
CA LEU A 251 -0.54 -2.25 -4.25
C LEU A 251 -0.53 -2.59 -2.77
N SER A 252 -1.65 -2.47 -2.08
CA SER A 252 -1.77 -3.01 -0.73
C SER A 252 -3.04 -3.79 -0.50
N ASP A 253 -2.95 -4.78 0.39
CA ASP A 253 -4.07 -5.64 0.76
C ASP A 253 -3.90 -6.27 2.14
N ASN A 254 -4.92 -6.11 2.99
CA ASN A 254 -5.16 -6.94 4.17
C ASN A 254 -6.51 -7.63 3.95
N PRO A 255 -6.51 -8.79 3.29
CA PRO A 255 -7.75 -9.41 2.86
C PRO A 255 -8.52 -9.92 4.07
N TYR A 256 -9.84 -9.82 4.01
CA TYR A 256 -10.69 -10.48 4.99
C TYR A 256 -10.46 -11.99 4.92
N PRO A 257 -10.13 -12.67 6.03
CA PRO A 257 -9.76 -14.08 6.01
C PRO A 257 -10.86 -15.04 5.51
N ILE A 258 -12.11 -14.56 5.40
CA ILE A 258 -13.24 -15.31 4.88
C ILE A 258 -13.84 -14.52 3.74
N ASN A 259 -14.03 -15.18 2.59
CA ASN A 259 -14.52 -14.57 1.35
C ASN A 259 -16.01 -14.17 1.38
N ASN A 260 -16.59 -13.97 2.56
CA ASN A 260 -17.96 -13.56 2.76
C ASN A 260 -18.02 -12.52 3.89
N ASN A 261 -18.05 -11.25 3.52
CA ASN A 261 -18.18 -10.15 4.48
C ASN A 261 -19.64 -10.11 4.97
N GLY A 262 -19.89 -10.75 6.11
CA GLY A 262 -21.17 -10.80 6.81
C GLY A 262 -21.59 -9.44 7.39
N ALA A 263 -22.39 -9.44 8.45
CA ALA A 263 -22.86 -8.21 9.06
C ALA A 263 -21.70 -7.47 9.76
N ARG A 264 -21.75 -6.14 9.74
CA ARG A 264 -20.84 -5.28 10.50
C ARG A 264 -21.49 -5.01 11.84
N LYS A 265 -20.91 -5.50 12.92
CA LYS A 265 -21.51 -5.46 14.26
C LYS A 265 -20.55 -4.83 15.27
N THR A 266 -21.09 -4.00 16.15
CA THR A 266 -20.40 -3.65 17.40
C THR A 266 -20.28 -4.89 18.26
N TRP A 267 -19.11 -5.09 18.88
CA TRP A 267 -18.95 -6.20 19.82
C TRP A 267 -19.84 -5.97 21.06
N ALA A 268 -20.56 -7.00 21.48
CA ALA A 268 -21.32 -6.99 22.73
C ALA A 268 -21.27 -8.38 23.38
N ALA A 269 -21.37 -8.44 24.70
CA ALA A 269 -21.40 -9.71 25.44
C ALA A 269 -22.68 -10.52 25.12
N SER A 270 -22.61 -11.84 25.25
CA SER A 270 -23.74 -12.77 25.02
C SER A 270 -24.47 -12.55 23.68
N THR A 271 -23.75 -12.11 22.65
CA THR A 271 -24.32 -11.72 21.35
C THR A 271 -24.01 -12.77 20.28
N ALA A 272 -25.00 -13.12 19.47
CA ALA A 272 -24.83 -14.08 18.38
C ALA A 272 -24.12 -13.46 17.17
N TYR A 273 -23.08 -14.14 16.70
CA TYR A 273 -22.30 -13.82 15.51
C TYR A 273 -22.39 -14.95 14.50
N SER A 274 -22.57 -14.59 13.23
CA SER A 274 -22.55 -15.50 12.10
C SER A 274 -21.16 -15.55 11.47
N LEU A 275 -20.89 -16.61 10.70
CA LEU A 275 -19.66 -16.73 9.94
C LEU A 275 -19.51 -15.53 8.98
N GLY A 276 -18.35 -14.89 9.01
CA GLY A 276 -18.06 -13.73 8.17
C GLY A 276 -18.48 -12.38 8.77
N ASP A 277 -19.19 -12.34 9.90
CA ASP A 277 -19.46 -11.07 10.60
C ASP A 277 -18.14 -10.36 10.94
N ILE A 278 -18.15 -9.03 10.89
CA ILE A 278 -16.97 -8.19 11.14
C ILE A 278 -17.24 -7.31 12.35
N THR A 279 -16.27 -7.23 13.24
CA THR A 279 -16.31 -6.32 14.39
C THR A 279 -15.00 -5.55 14.53
N SER A 280 -15.08 -4.31 15.00
CA SER A 280 -13.93 -3.49 15.39
C SER A 280 -13.99 -3.26 16.89
N VAL A 281 -13.05 -3.84 17.63
CA VAL A 281 -13.01 -3.81 19.09
C VAL A 281 -11.56 -3.86 19.56
N ASN A 282 -11.25 -3.26 20.70
CA ASN A 282 -9.89 -3.26 21.29
C ASN A 282 -8.78 -2.79 20.32
N GLY A 283 -9.10 -1.81 19.45
CA GLY A 283 -8.14 -1.23 18.51
C GLY A 283 -7.84 -2.07 17.27
N ASN A 284 -8.54 -3.18 17.04
CA ASN A 284 -8.34 -4.09 15.91
C ASN A 284 -9.67 -4.42 15.22
N ILE A 285 -9.56 -4.87 13.97
CA ILE A 285 -10.68 -5.42 13.20
C ILE A 285 -10.55 -6.93 13.15
N TYR A 286 -11.65 -7.61 13.46
CA TYR A 286 -11.76 -9.05 13.48
C TYR A 286 -12.87 -9.54 12.57
N ASN A 287 -12.69 -10.74 12.03
CA ASN A 287 -13.69 -11.42 11.22
C ASN A 287 -14.05 -12.75 11.89
N CYS A 288 -15.35 -12.96 12.11
CA CYS A 288 -15.88 -14.14 12.77
C CYS A 288 -15.65 -15.37 11.89
N SER A 289 -14.81 -16.28 12.36
CA SER A 289 -14.43 -17.51 11.66
C SER A 289 -15.10 -18.77 12.19
N THR A 290 -15.78 -18.67 13.33
CA THR A 290 -16.65 -19.71 13.87
C THR A 290 -17.88 -19.02 14.43
N ALA A 291 -19.03 -19.29 13.81
CA ALA A 291 -20.31 -18.76 14.28
C ALA A 291 -20.62 -19.26 15.70
N GLY A 292 -21.22 -18.40 16.51
CA GLY A 292 -21.48 -18.69 17.91
C GLY A 292 -21.95 -17.46 18.65
N THR A 293 -21.89 -17.51 19.98
CA THR A 293 -22.23 -16.42 20.88
C THR A 293 -20.94 -15.93 21.54
N SER A 294 -20.71 -14.61 21.55
CA SER A 294 -19.59 -14.01 22.29
C SER A 294 -19.65 -14.37 23.79
N ALA A 295 -18.53 -14.20 24.48
CA ALA A 295 -18.46 -14.44 25.92
C ALA A 295 -19.51 -13.60 26.68
N ALA A 296 -20.01 -14.14 27.80
CA ALA A 296 -21.01 -13.47 28.63
C ALA A 296 -20.47 -12.22 29.36
N SER A 297 -19.15 -12.05 29.41
CA SER A 297 -18.46 -10.89 29.95
C SER A 297 -17.06 -10.76 29.33
N GLY A 298 -16.42 -9.61 29.49
CA GLY A 298 -15.07 -9.32 29.00
C GLY A 298 -15.05 -8.24 27.91
N PRO A 299 -13.87 -7.93 27.36
CA PRO A 299 -13.70 -6.88 26.36
C PRO A 299 -13.93 -7.37 24.91
N GLY A 300 -14.24 -8.65 24.70
CA GLY A 300 -14.28 -9.29 23.38
C GLY A 300 -12.90 -9.75 22.87
N PRO A 301 -12.77 -10.11 21.58
CA PRO A 301 -11.49 -10.49 20.99
C PRO A 301 -10.48 -9.33 21.11
N SER A 302 -9.24 -9.64 21.46
CA SER A 302 -8.21 -8.63 21.67
C SER A 302 -6.83 -9.09 21.19
N GLY A 303 -5.99 -8.11 20.84
CA GLY A 303 -4.64 -8.33 20.35
C GLY A 303 -4.55 -8.97 18.96
N ILE A 304 -3.31 -9.24 18.57
CA ILE A 304 -2.96 -10.02 17.39
C ILE A 304 -2.72 -11.47 17.91
N PRO A 305 -3.24 -12.53 17.28
CA PRO A 305 -3.00 -13.91 17.72
C PRO A 305 -1.69 -14.47 17.12
N GLY A 306 -1.36 -15.73 17.41
CA GLY A 306 -0.16 -16.40 16.87
C GLY A 306 1.17 -15.94 17.47
N THR A 307 2.27 -16.57 17.07
CA THR A 307 3.65 -16.19 17.46
C THR A 307 4.52 -15.78 16.27
N GLY A 308 4.08 -16.06 15.05
CA GLY A 308 4.68 -15.64 13.78
C GLY A 308 3.93 -14.49 13.10
N GLY A 309 4.45 -14.06 11.95
CA GLY A 309 3.77 -13.05 11.12
C GLY A 309 2.58 -13.61 10.36
N ALA A 310 2.75 -14.79 9.75
CA ALA A 310 1.70 -15.41 8.93
C ALA A 310 0.59 -16.03 9.77
N ASP A 311 0.94 -16.67 10.90
CA ASP A 311 -0.05 -17.33 11.77
C ASP A 311 -0.96 -16.34 12.51
N ALA A 312 -0.57 -15.07 12.61
CA ALA A 312 -1.40 -13.97 13.12
C ALA A 312 -2.73 -13.82 12.36
N PHE A 313 -2.79 -14.23 11.09
CA PHE A 313 -3.98 -14.12 10.25
C PHE A 313 -4.79 -15.43 10.19
N SER A 314 -4.24 -16.53 10.69
CA SER A 314 -4.90 -17.85 10.68
C SER A 314 -5.32 -18.34 12.08
N THR A 315 -4.58 -17.92 13.11
CA THR A 315 -4.83 -18.32 14.50
C THR A 315 -6.14 -17.71 15.01
N LEU A 316 -6.99 -18.54 15.60
CA LEU A 316 -8.29 -18.13 16.13
C LEU A 316 -8.15 -17.56 17.55
N ILE A 317 -8.94 -16.52 17.83
CA ILE A 317 -9.18 -16.00 19.19
C ILE A 317 -10.55 -16.49 19.63
N ALA A 318 -10.61 -17.27 20.71
CA ALA A 318 -11.87 -17.73 21.28
C ALA A 318 -12.58 -16.60 22.05
N ASP A 319 -13.90 -16.50 21.89
CA ASP A 319 -14.76 -15.52 22.56
C ASP A 319 -16.16 -16.15 22.75
N GLY A 320 -16.37 -16.78 23.91
CA GLY A 320 -17.55 -17.63 24.13
C GLY A 320 -17.52 -18.87 23.22
N THR A 321 -18.58 -19.08 22.44
CA THR A 321 -18.61 -20.11 21.39
C THR A 321 -18.28 -19.55 20.00
N ALA A 322 -18.15 -18.23 19.87
CA ALA A 322 -17.63 -17.60 18.66
C ALA A 322 -16.10 -17.65 18.64
N ALA A 323 -15.51 -17.62 17.44
CA ALA A 323 -14.07 -17.48 17.27
C ALA A 323 -13.72 -16.50 16.14
N TRP A 324 -12.64 -15.75 16.35
CA TRP A 324 -12.29 -14.59 15.55
C TRP A 324 -10.92 -14.73 14.89
N ARG A 325 -10.79 -14.26 13.66
CA ARG A 325 -9.49 -14.02 13.01
C ARG A 325 -9.18 -12.53 12.99
N PHE A 326 -7.92 -12.18 13.25
CA PHE A 326 -7.43 -10.83 13.08
C PHE A 326 -7.38 -10.47 11.58
N VAL A 327 -7.81 -9.25 11.25
CA VAL A 327 -7.76 -8.70 9.89
C VAL A 327 -6.69 -7.62 9.79
N CYS A 328 -6.78 -6.60 10.65
CA CYS A 328 -5.81 -5.50 10.71
C CYS A 328 -6.01 -4.67 11.99
N SER A 329 -5.06 -3.77 12.27
CA SER A 329 -5.28 -2.67 13.23
C SER A 329 -6.44 -1.78 12.76
N ALA A 330 -7.30 -1.37 13.68
CA ALA A 330 -8.36 -0.38 13.42
C ALA A 330 -7.81 1.05 13.22
N SER A 331 -6.49 1.22 13.23
CA SER A 331 -5.78 2.45 12.87
C SER A 331 -4.97 2.32 11.59
N LEU A 332 -5.00 1.17 10.90
CA LEU A 332 -4.25 0.97 9.66
C LEU A 332 -4.67 1.95 8.57
N ALA A 333 -3.74 2.75 8.09
CA ALA A 333 -3.88 3.54 6.88
C ALA A 333 -2.78 3.18 5.88
N TRP A 334 -3.15 2.90 4.64
CA TRP A 334 -2.20 2.45 3.62
C TRP A 334 -1.27 3.55 3.12
N ILE A 335 -1.79 4.76 2.96
CA ILE A 335 -1.01 5.93 2.57
C ILE A 335 -1.32 7.06 3.55
N ILE A 336 -0.28 7.63 4.15
CA ILE A 336 -0.40 8.67 5.18
C ILE A 336 0.44 9.88 4.78
N SER A 337 -0.24 11.01 4.63
CA SER A 337 0.36 12.35 4.60
C SER A 337 0.26 12.94 6.00
N ASP A 338 1.36 12.91 6.75
CA ASP A 338 1.39 13.36 8.15
C ASP A 338 2.21 14.66 8.29
N SER A 339 2.51 15.05 9.53
CA SER A 339 3.14 16.32 9.87
C SER A 339 4.33 16.67 8.96
N ARG A 340 4.33 17.89 8.42
CA ARG A 340 5.34 18.47 7.52
C ARG A 340 5.56 17.67 6.23
N ALA A 341 4.63 16.82 5.83
CA ALA A 341 4.56 16.29 4.47
C ALA A 341 4.02 17.39 3.54
N TYR A 342 4.92 18.12 2.87
CA TYR A 342 4.54 19.30 2.09
C TYR A 342 4.08 18.96 0.68
N SER A 343 4.62 17.90 0.06
CA SER A 343 4.22 17.50 -1.30
C SER A 343 4.28 15.99 -1.47
N ILE A 344 3.13 15.39 -1.75
CA ILE A 344 3.00 13.97 -2.12
C ILE A 344 2.28 13.88 -3.46
N ARG A 345 2.83 13.08 -4.38
CA ARG A 345 2.19 12.68 -5.62
C ARG A 345 1.93 11.19 -5.61
N ILE A 346 0.67 10.80 -5.70
CA ILE A 346 0.22 9.44 -5.90
C ILE A 346 -0.19 9.37 -7.36
N GLU A 347 0.62 8.70 -8.17
CA GLU A 347 0.39 8.58 -9.60
C GLU A 347 -0.38 7.29 -9.92
N THR A 348 -0.50 7.00 -11.21
CA THR A 348 -1.37 5.94 -11.73
C THR A 348 -1.04 4.55 -11.21
N SER A 349 -2.06 3.69 -11.23
CA SER A 349 -2.01 2.28 -10.85
C SER A 349 -1.67 2.06 -9.37
N CYS A 350 -2.02 3.00 -8.50
CA CYS A 350 -1.97 2.78 -7.06
C CYS A 350 -3.33 2.24 -6.57
N ALA A 351 -3.31 1.15 -5.82
CA ALA A 351 -4.48 0.49 -5.27
C ALA A 351 -4.27 0.15 -3.79
N ALA A 352 -5.13 0.69 -2.93
CA ALA A 352 -5.16 0.43 -1.50
C ALA A 352 -6.43 -0.36 -1.16
N ILE A 353 -6.29 -1.68 -1.13
CA ILE A 353 -7.41 -2.62 -1.01
C ILE A 353 -7.49 -3.14 0.44
N GLY A 354 -8.69 -3.28 0.96
CA GLY A 354 -8.89 -3.78 2.32
C GLY A 354 -8.25 -2.88 3.41
N GLY A 355 -7.98 -3.46 4.58
CA GLY A 355 -7.46 -2.71 5.72
C GLY A 355 -8.53 -1.81 6.37
N ASN A 356 -8.10 -0.75 7.06
CA ASN A 356 -9.02 0.17 7.75
C ASN A 356 -9.25 1.48 6.99
N LEU A 357 -8.20 2.13 6.50
CA LEU A 357 -8.24 3.35 5.69
C LEU A 357 -7.34 3.20 4.46
N GLY A 358 -7.78 3.70 3.31
CA GLY A 358 -6.93 3.79 2.12
C GLY A 358 -5.92 4.93 2.21
N PHE A 359 -6.44 6.15 2.33
CA PHE A 359 -5.61 7.35 2.47
C PHE A 359 -5.99 8.13 3.74
N GLN A 360 -4.97 8.61 4.46
CA GLN A 360 -5.15 9.51 5.59
C GLN A 360 -4.26 10.76 5.46
N MET A 361 -4.85 11.94 5.66
CA MET A 361 -4.11 13.17 5.94
C MET A 361 -4.34 13.58 7.39
N ARG A 362 -3.25 13.72 8.15
CA ARG A 362 -3.29 14.08 9.59
C ARG A 362 -2.09 14.94 9.96
N ASP A 363 -2.08 15.47 11.17
CA ASP A 363 -0.95 16.23 11.72
C ASP A 363 -0.72 15.75 13.15
N THR A 364 0.10 14.71 13.28
CA THR A 364 0.42 14.06 14.56
C THR A 364 1.16 14.99 15.52
N LEU A 365 2.04 15.86 15.02
CA LEU A 365 2.77 16.84 15.82
C LEU A 365 1.88 17.99 16.32
N ALA A 366 0.87 18.37 15.55
CA ALA A 366 -0.13 19.38 15.92
C ALA A 366 0.44 20.71 16.46
N THR A 367 1.59 21.16 15.95
CA THR A 367 2.29 22.38 16.41
C THR A 367 1.73 23.69 15.84
N GLY A 368 0.66 23.62 15.04
CA GLY A 368 0.07 24.76 14.33
C GLY A 368 0.76 25.10 13.01
N SER A 369 2.04 24.77 12.86
CA SER A 369 2.82 24.92 11.61
C SER A 369 3.32 23.60 11.04
N SER A 370 2.96 22.47 11.64
CA SER A 370 3.37 21.13 11.21
C SER A 370 2.38 20.46 10.27
N TYR A 371 1.29 21.11 9.86
CA TYR A 371 0.27 20.46 9.05
C TYR A 371 0.83 20.02 7.67
N PRO A 372 0.39 18.87 7.12
CA PRO A 372 0.68 18.50 5.73
C PRO A 372 0.00 19.46 4.77
N ILE A 373 0.59 19.69 3.58
CA ILE A 373 0.15 20.78 2.69
C ILE A 373 -0.45 20.31 1.38
N TRP A 374 0.20 19.45 0.60
CA TRP A 374 -0.36 19.08 -0.69
C TRP A 374 -0.22 17.59 -1.00
N THR A 375 -1.35 16.96 -1.30
CA THR A 375 -1.38 15.63 -1.89
C THR A 375 -2.14 15.63 -3.21
N TRP A 376 -1.48 15.20 -4.28
CA TRP A 376 -2.10 14.96 -5.59
C TRP A 376 -2.26 13.46 -5.81
N ALA A 377 -3.51 12.99 -5.92
CA ALA A 377 -3.85 11.62 -6.24
C ALA A 377 -4.41 11.52 -7.66
N ARG A 378 -3.77 10.72 -8.51
CA ARG A 378 -4.11 10.52 -9.92
C ARG A 378 -4.36 9.04 -10.19
N GLY A 379 -5.62 8.65 -10.35
CA GLY A 379 -5.98 7.25 -10.54
C GLY A 379 -5.62 6.38 -9.34
N LEU A 380 -5.77 6.92 -8.12
CA LEU A 380 -5.71 6.15 -6.88
C LEU A 380 -7.01 5.37 -6.71
N GLU A 381 -6.90 4.06 -6.54
CA GLU A 381 -7.98 3.18 -6.16
C GLU A 381 -7.91 2.88 -4.66
N VAL A 382 -9.02 3.09 -3.96
CA VAL A 382 -9.24 2.64 -2.59
C VAL A 382 -10.53 1.86 -2.58
N ASP A 383 -10.44 0.58 -2.20
CA ASP A 383 -11.58 -0.32 -2.29
C ASP A 383 -11.64 -1.27 -1.09
N HIS A 384 -12.86 -1.49 -0.60
CA HIS A 384 -13.16 -2.32 0.58
C HIS A 384 -12.41 -1.96 1.89
N PRO A 385 -12.09 -0.68 2.19
CA PRO A 385 -11.60 -0.35 3.53
C PRO A 385 -12.69 -0.58 4.57
N TYR A 386 -12.33 -0.96 5.79
CA TYR A 386 -13.30 -1.11 6.86
C TYR A 386 -14.00 0.22 7.18
N SER A 387 -13.24 1.32 7.28
CA SER A 387 -13.72 2.65 7.62
C SER A 387 -13.83 3.54 6.37
N ASP A 388 -13.25 4.74 6.35
CA ASP A 388 -13.32 5.65 5.20
C ASP A 388 -12.31 5.27 4.09
N CYS A 389 -12.64 5.58 2.83
CA CYS A 389 -11.64 5.44 1.76
C CYS A 389 -10.55 6.51 1.87
N VAL A 390 -10.98 7.78 2.01
CA VAL A 390 -10.11 8.94 2.20
C VAL A 390 -10.54 9.68 3.46
N ARG A 391 -9.60 9.87 4.40
CA ARG A 391 -9.82 10.65 5.63
C ARG A 391 -8.88 11.84 5.72
N LEU A 392 -9.43 13.05 5.70
CA LEU A 392 -8.70 14.31 5.76
C LEU A 392 -8.94 14.99 7.12
N SER A 393 -8.25 14.55 8.17
CA SER A 393 -8.51 15.02 9.54
C SER A 393 -7.90 16.38 9.85
N ARG A 394 -6.72 16.66 9.28
CA ARG A 394 -5.95 17.90 9.39
C ARG A 394 -5.14 18.06 8.10
N GLY A 395 -4.61 19.26 7.85
CA GLY A 395 -3.83 19.54 6.66
C GLY A 395 -4.44 20.65 5.82
N GLU A 396 -3.90 20.76 4.62
CA GLU A 396 -4.33 21.62 3.52
C GLU A 396 -4.22 20.76 2.24
N GLY A 397 -4.85 21.16 1.14
CA GLY A 397 -4.51 20.67 -0.19
C GLY A 397 -4.69 19.16 -0.44
N PHE A 398 -5.87 18.75 -0.91
CA PHE A 398 -6.07 17.39 -1.43
C PHE A 398 -6.72 17.40 -2.81
N TYR A 399 -6.04 16.79 -3.78
CA TYR A 399 -6.41 16.82 -5.19
C TYR A 399 -6.60 15.40 -5.71
N ALA A 400 -7.83 14.90 -5.74
CA ALA A 400 -8.18 13.63 -6.37
C ALA A 400 -8.65 13.88 -7.80
N VAL A 401 -7.79 13.59 -8.77
CA VAL A 401 -8.01 13.89 -10.19
C VAL A 401 -7.72 12.66 -11.07
N ALA A 402 -8.05 12.76 -12.36
CA ALA A 402 -7.79 11.74 -13.37
C ALA A 402 -8.27 10.31 -13.00
N GLY A 403 -9.53 10.18 -12.58
CA GLY A 403 -10.20 8.88 -12.47
C GLY A 403 -9.85 8.06 -11.23
N CYS A 404 -9.72 8.70 -10.05
CA CYS A 404 -9.63 7.96 -8.79
C CYS A 404 -10.89 7.11 -8.52
N TRP A 405 -10.76 6.07 -7.70
CA TRP A 405 -11.87 5.24 -7.22
C TRP A 405 -11.85 5.21 -5.70
N PHE A 406 -12.92 5.69 -5.06
CA PHE A 406 -13.09 5.65 -3.60
C PHE A 406 -14.40 4.95 -3.27
N GLY A 407 -14.34 3.65 -2.99
CA GLY A 407 -15.56 2.88 -2.87
C GLY A 407 -15.53 1.67 -1.95
N SER A 408 -16.72 1.11 -1.81
CA SER A 408 -16.99 -0.12 -1.06
C SER A 408 -16.55 -0.06 0.41
N SER A 409 -16.47 1.13 1.02
CA SER A 409 -16.22 1.23 2.46
C SER A 409 -17.25 0.45 3.26
N LEU A 410 -16.80 -0.33 4.25
CA LEU A 410 -17.69 -1.25 4.96
C LEU A 410 -18.48 -0.60 6.10
N THR A 411 -17.98 0.52 6.64
CA THR A 411 -18.62 1.25 7.74
C THR A 411 -18.55 2.77 7.61
N GLY A 412 -17.72 3.28 6.69
CA GLY A 412 -17.41 4.71 6.56
C GLY A 412 -17.94 5.36 5.30
N HIS A 413 -17.28 6.46 4.93
CA HIS A 413 -17.56 7.29 3.77
C HIS A 413 -16.59 6.98 2.60
N GLY A 414 -16.93 7.47 1.42
CA GLY A 414 -15.93 7.58 0.35
C GLY A 414 -14.86 8.60 0.73
N VAL A 415 -15.26 9.84 1.03
CA VAL A 415 -14.37 10.91 1.48
C VAL A 415 -14.92 11.58 2.73
N ASN A 416 -14.11 11.65 3.79
CA ASN A 416 -14.45 12.27 5.07
C ASN A 416 -13.46 13.38 5.41
N ILE A 417 -13.92 14.63 5.43
CA ILE A 417 -13.10 15.81 5.72
C ILE A 417 -13.42 16.34 7.11
N GLY A 418 -12.45 16.27 8.02
CA GLY A 418 -12.59 16.68 9.41
C GLY A 418 -12.56 18.19 9.61
N ALA A 419 -13.09 18.64 10.76
CA ALA A 419 -13.25 20.07 11.08
C ALA A 419 -11.93 20.87 11.14
N ASN A 420 -10.80 20.20 11.34
CA ASN A 420 -9.49 20.82 11.45
C ASN A 420 -8.69 20.79 10.13
N HIS A 421 -9.29 20.32 9.03
CA HIS A 421 -8.71 20.48 7.71
C HIS A 421 -8.92 21.92 7.22
N ARG A 422 -7.90 22.52 6.62
CA ARG A 422 -7.91 23.95 6.26
C ARG A 422 -8.70 24.26 5.00
N GLY A 423 -8.75 23.31 4.07
CA GLY A 423 -9.43 23.50 2.79
C GLY A 423 -8.55 23.14 1.61
N GLU A 424 -8.80 23.81 0.48
CA GLU A 424 -8.11 23.60 -0.80
C GLU A 424 -8.27 22.14 -1.27
N ILE A 425 -9.53 21.73 -1.45
CA ILE A 425 -9.88 20.35 -1.83
C ILE A 425 -10.45 20.37 -3.24
N SER A 426 -9.89 19.54 -4.12
CA SER A 426 -10.41 19.33 -5.47
C SER A 426 -10.63 17.84 -5.71
N ILE A 427 -11.87 17.45 -6.00
CA ILE A 427 -12.22 16.09 -6.41
C ILE A 427 -12.85 16.20 -7.79
N SER A 428 -12.15 15.70 -8.81
CA SER A 428 -12.55 15.94 -10.19
C SER A 428 -12.22 14.83 -11.18
N ASP A 429 -12.45 15.11 -12.47
CA ASP A 429 -11.93 14.38 -13.62
C ASP A 429 -12.31 12.90 -13.64
N ALA A 430 -13.62 12.63 -13.65
CA ALA A 430 -14.19 11.28 -13.67
C ALA A 430 -13.84 10.41 -12.45
N THR A 431 -13.40 11.02 -11.33
CA THR A 431 -13.29 10.33 -10.04
C THR A 431 -14.62 9.68 -9.67
N ARG A 432 -14.57 8.42 -9.22
CA ARG A 432 -15.72 7.60 -8.86
C ARG A 432 -15.77 7.40 -7.36
N ILE A 433 -16.92 7.68 -6.76
CA ILE A 433 -17.15 7.54 -5.31
C ILE A 433 -18.42 6.75 -5.10
N MET A 434 -18.27 5.45 -4.82
CA MET A 434 -19.39 4.52 -4.94
C MET A 434 -19.43 3.40 -3.93
N GLY A 435 -20.62 2.89 -3.63
CA GLY A 435 -20.75 1.67 -2.82
C GLY A 435 -20.40 1.88 -1.35
N ASN A 436 -20.34 3.12 -0.87
CA ASN A 436 -19.92 3.39 0.51
C ASN A 436 -21.04 3.12 1.51
N TRP A 437 -20.67 2.65 2.70
CA TRP A 437 -21.62 2.36 3.78
C TRP A 437 -22.45 3.57 4.16
N GLN A 438 -21.81 4.73 4.26
CA GLN A 438 -22.42 6.00 4.61
C GLN A 438 -22.48 6.93 3.38
N ASN A 439 -22.22 8.23 3.57
CA ASN A 439 -22.19 9.21 2.48
C ASN A 439 -21.07 8.91 1.47
N GLY A 440 -21.25 9.37 0.22
CA GLY A 440 -20.15 9.41 -0.74
C GLY A 440 -19.06 10.38 -0.29
N ILE A 441 -19.43 11.66 -0.11
CA ILE A 441 -18.55 12.70 0.43
C ILE A 441 -19.24 13.36 1.62
N THR A 442 -18.50 13.65 2.68
CA THR A 442 -18.95 14.49 3.80
C THR A 442 -17.82 15.37 4.33
N TRP A 443 -18.17 16.51 4.90
CA TRP A 443 -17.23 17.30 5.68
C TRP A 443 -17.88 17.90 6.93
N ALA A 444 -17.05 18.20 7.93
CA ALA A 444 -17.44 18.97 9.10
C ALA A 444 -17.32 20.48 8.83
N LEU A 445 -17.86 21.32 9.71
CA LEU A 445 -17.67 22.77 9.63
C LEU A 445 -16.19 23.14 9.85
N GLY A 446 -15.66 24.10 9.09
CA GLY A 446 -14.28 24.58 9.20
C GLY A 446 -13.52 24.63 7.85
N PRO A 447 -13.39 23.51 7.12
CA PRO A 447 -12.76 23.47 5.80
C PRO A 447 -13.47 24.39 4.80
N THR A 448 -12.70 25.06 3.95
CA THR A 448 -13.20 25.95 2.88
C THR A 448 -12.55 25.64 1.53
N GLN A 449 -12.97 26.29 0.45
CA GLN A 449 -12.41 26.11 -0.89
C GLN A 449 -12.49 24.64 -1.36
N ILE A 450 -13.69 24.07 -1.27
CA ILE A 450 -13.96 22.70 -1.69
C ILE A 450 -14.59 22.72 -3.07
N THR A 451 -13.97 22.04 -4.03
CA THR A 451 -14.46 21.90 -5.40
C THR A 451 -14.70 20.42 -5.71
N ILE A 452 -15.91 20.08 -6.14
CA ILE A 452 -16.31 18.74 -6.57
C ILE A 452 -16.90 18.88 -7.97
N THR A 453 -16.18 18.37 -8.98
CA THR A 453 -16.59 18.59 -10.37
C THR A 453 -16.34 17.44 -11.32
N GLY A 454 -17.28 17.13 -12.22
CA GLY A 454 -17.06 16.07 -13.22
C GLY A 454 -16.90 14.68 -12.61
N THR A 455 -17.48 14.41 -11.44
CA THR A 455 -17.37 13.14 -10.71
C THR A 455 -18.57 12.22 -10.94
N PHE A 456 -18.40 10.93 -10.63
CA PHE A 456 -19.49 9.95 -10.56
C PHE A 456 -19.67 9.49 -9.11
N ILE A 457 -20.80 9.84 -8.48
CA ILE A 457 -21.06 9.56 -7.07
C ILE A 457 -22.36 8.78 -6.95
N GLY A 458 -22.32 7.52 -6.53
CA GLY A 458 -23.54 6.72 -6.57
C GLY A 458 -23.46 5.42 -5.79
N ALA A 459 -24.59 4.78 -5.58
CA ALA A 459 -24.66 3.58 -4.73
C ALA A 459 -24.09 3.79 -3.32
N ASN A 460 -24.12 5.01 -2.77
CA ASN A 460 -23.76 5.21 -1.36
C ASN A 460 -24.98 4.90 -0.49
N SER A 461 -24.84 5.00 0.83
CA SER A 461 -25.88 4.60 1.79
C SER A 461 -26.12 3.09 1.85
N GLN A 462 -25.08 2.26 1.75
CA GLN A 462 -25.22 0.79 1.86
C GLN A 462 -25.70 0.34 3.25
N ALA A 463 -25.55 1.18 4.28
CA ALA A 463 -26.11 0.93 5.61
C ALA A 463 -27.64 0.80 5.62
N GLY A 464 -28.29 1.48 4.68
CA GLY A 464 -29.74 1.53 4.56
C GLY A 464 -30.15 2.55 3.51
N ALA A 465 -31.07 2.19 2.61
CA ALA A 465 -31.59 3.10 1.60
C ALA A 465 -32.15 4.39 2.25
N GLY A 466 -31.79 5.55 1.70
CA GLY A 466 -32.28 6.84 2.17
C GLY A 466 -31.71 7.31 3.52
N THR A 467 -30.72 6.62 4.09
CA THR A 467 -30.12 7.01 5.38
C THR A 467 -28.98 8.03 5.21
N PHE A 468 -28.25 7.96 4.11
CA PHE A 468 -27.09 8.80 3.80
C PHE A 468 -27.18 9.36 2.38
N HIS A 469 -26.38 10.37 2.06
CA HIS A 469 -26.45 11.17 0.84
C HIS A 469 -25.28 10.88 -0.11
N GLY A 470 -25.39 11.33 -1.36
CA GLY A 470 -24.23 11.40 -2.25
C GLY A 470 -23.16 12.33 -1.67
N ILE A 471 -23.56 13.57 -1.38
CA ILE A 471 -22.73 14.60 -0.75
C ILE A 471 -23.50 15.21 0.43
N LEU A 472 -22.92 15.18 1.63
CA LEU A 472 -23.44 15.86 2.82
C LEU A 472 -22.61 17.11 3.14
N VAL A 473 -23.26 18.27 3.13
CA VAL A 473 -22.68 19.58 3.44
C VAL A 473 -23.11 20.02 4.85
N PRO A 474 -22.17 20.38 5.75
CA PRO A 474 -22.48 20.79 7.10
C PRO A 474 -23.15 22.17 7.12
N ALA A 475 -23.91 22.43 8.19
CA ALA A 475 -24.51 23.74 8.45
C ALA A 475 -23.42 24.81 8.62
N GLY A 476 -23.58 25.96 7.95
CA GLY A 476 -22.61 27.06 8.01
C GLY A 476 -21.39 26.90 7.11
N ALA A 477 -21.37 25.89 6.23
CA ALA A 477 -20.29 25.72 5.26
C ALA A 477 -20.18 26.93 4.32
N THR A 478 -18.95 27.29 3.93
CA THR A 478 -18.72 28.40 3.00
C THR A 478 -17.63 28.12 1.98
N ASN A 479 -17.68 28.82 0.84
CA ASN A 479 -16.71 28.74 -0.25
C ASN A 479 -16.58 27.31 -0.81
N PHE A 480 -17.67 26.76 -1.34
CA PHE A 480 -17.64 25.45 -2.00
C PHE A 480 -18.38 25.45 -3.35
N ILE A 481 -17.95 24.58 -4.26
CA ILE A 481 -18.50 24.43 -5.61
C ILE A 481 -18.78 22.95 -5.85
N ILE A 482 -20.01 22.61 -6.23
CA ILE A 482 -20.43 21.27 -6.64
C ILE A 482 -21.07 21.38 -8.02
N THR A 483 -20.35 20.98 -9.06
CA THR A 483 -20.82 21.19 -10.44
C THR A 483 -20.50 20.10 -11.44
N ALA A 484 -21.38 19.89 -12.43
CA ALA A 484 -21.16 18.98 -13.54
C ALA A 484 -20.91 17.53 -13.10
N ASN A 485 -21.50 17.10 -11.99
CA ASN A 485 -21.37 15.74 -11.47
C ASN A 485 -22.54 14.86 -11.91
N HIS A 486 -22.33 13.54 -11.95
CA HIS A 486 -23.39 12.55 -12.00
C HIS A 486 -23.54 11.91 -10.61
N ILE A 487 -24.61 12.24 -9.91
CA ILE A 487 -24.84 11.84 -8.52
C ILE A 487 -26.15 11.05 -8.37
N GLY A 488 -26.08 9.76 -8.01
CA GLY A 488 -27.25 8.93 -7.80
C GLY A 488 -27.12 7.53 -8.38
N ARG A 489 -28.11 7.09 -9.15
CA ARG A 489 -28.13 5.78 -9.78
C ARG A 489 -27.17 5.74 -10.98
N LEU A 490 -26.10 4.98 -10.83
CA LEU A 490 -25.14 4.72 -11.90
C LEU A 490 -25.46 3.39 -12.60
N PRO A 491 -25.05 3.17 -13.87
CA PRO A 491 -25.43 1.97 -14.63
C PRO A 491 -25.08 0.63 -13.95
N ALA A 492 -23.98 0.58 -13.19
CA ALA A 492 -23.53 -0.61 -12.46
C ALA A 492 -24.13 -0.73 -11.04
N ALA A 493 -24.87 0.28 -10.58
CA ALA A 493 -25.44 0.36 -9.25
C ALA A 493 -26.91 -0.11 -9.27
N THR A 494 -27.18 -1.31 -8.76
CA THR A 494 -28.53 -1.90 -8.79
C THR A 494 -29.33 -1.70 -7.51
N THR A 495 -28.70 -1.39 -6.36
CA THR A 495 -29.38 -1.57 -5.06
C THR A 495 -29.10 -0.52 -3.99
N ALA A 496 -28.46 0.61 -4.29
CA ALA A 496 -28.20 1.62 -3.26
C ALA A 496 -28.67 3.01 -3.66
N THR A 497 -29.69 3.45 -2.94
CA THR A 497 -30.37 4.71 -3.11
C THR A 497 -29.98 5.58 -1.93
N GLN A 498 -28.91 6.35 -2.11
CA GLN A 498 -28.65 7.49 -1.26
C GLN A 498 -29.86 8.45 -1.28
N ASP A 499 -30.07 9.17 -0.18
CA ASP A 499 -31.29 9.93 0.06
C ASP A 499 -31.44 11.12 -0.90
N TYR A 500 -30.43 11.98 -0.90
CA TYR A 500 -30.29 13.08 -1.85
C TYR A 500 -28.95 12.98 -2.57
N ALA A 501 -28.86 13.54 -3.78
CA ALA A 501 -27.56 13.71 -4.43
C ALA A 501 -26.70 14.70 -3.63
N VAL A 502 -27.25 15.87 -3.31
CA VAL A 502 -26.58 16.87 -2.45
C VAL A 502 -27.54 17.29 -1.35
N PHE A 503 -27.08 17.22 -0.11
CA PHE A 503 -27.83 17.65 1.07
C PHE A 503 -27.05 18.72 1.84
N VAL A 504 -27.59 19.93 1.88
CA VAL A 504 -27.08 21.03 2.71
C VAL A 504 -27.88 21.08 4.00
N LEU A 505 -27.20 20.85 5.12
CA LEU A 505 -27.80 20.97 6.45
C LEU A 505 -28.23 22.41 6.73
N SER A 506 -29.31 22.56 7.49
CA SER A 506 -29.88 23.87 7.83
C SER A 506 -28.90 24.72 8.63
N GLY A 507 -28.62 25.92 8.13
CA GLY A 507 -27.71 26.87 8.76
C GLY A 507 -27.25 27.96 7.79
N ALA A 508 -26.48 28.92 8.28
CA ALA A 508 -26.01 30.08 7.49
C ALA A 508 -24.86 29.75 6.53
N SER A 509 -24.99 28.67 5.76
CA SER A 509 -24.06 28.33 4.68
C SER A 509 -24.11 29.43 3.61
N ASP A 510 -22.95 29.91 3.13
CA ASP A 510 -22.84 31.09 2.27
C ASP A 510 -21.69 30.96 1.26
N LYS A 511 -21.72 31.70 0.15
CA LYS A 511 -20.68 31.69 -0.91
C LYS A 511 -20.49 30.31 -1.53
N TYR A 512 -21.55 29.74 -2.10
CA TYR A 512 -21.45 28.43 -2.74
C TYR A 512 -22.29 28.27 -3.99
N GLU A 513 -21.90 27.30 -4.80
CA GLU A 513 -22.59 26.93 -6.03
C GLU A 513 -22.89 25.42 -6.06
N ILE A 514 -24.14 25.07 -6.37
CA ILE A 514 -24.57 23.69 -6.66
C ILE A 514 -25.28 23.73 -8.01
N ILE A 515 -24.53 23.52 -9.09
CA ILE A 515 -25.04 23.76 -10.44
C ILE A 515 -24.74 22.66 -11.45
N ASN A 516 -25.66 22.44 -12.39
CA ASN A 516 -25.46 21.55 -13.55
C ASN A 516 -25.13 20.10 -13.19
N ASN A 517 -25.67 19.58 -12.08
CA ASN A 517 -25.50 18.18 -11.69
C ASN A 517 -26.63 17.30 -12.27
N ILE A 518 -26.31 16.06 -12.63
CA ILE A 518 -27.28 15.03 -13.01
C ILE A 518 -27.55 14.17 -11.78
N CYS A 519 -28.75 14.24 -11.24
CA CYS A 519 -29.12 13.78 -9.90
C CYS A 519 -30.16 12.65 -9.91
N THR A 520 -29.92 11.58 -10.67
CA THR A 520 -30.93 10.55 -10.97
C THR A 520 -31.08 9.50 -9.87
N GLY A 521 -32.30 9.03 -9.60
CA GLY A 521 -32.54 7.80 -8.80
C GLY A 521 -32.14 7.85 -7.32
N ASN A 522 -32.03 9.04 -6.72
CA ASN A 522 -31.93 9.23 -5.27
C ASN A 522 -33.31 9.01 -4.59
N VAL A 523 -33.38 8.65 -3.30
CA VAL A 523 -34.65 8.28 -2.63
C VAL A 523 -35.61 9.45 -2.51
N SER A 524 -35.14 10.55 -1.94
CA SER A 524 -36.01 11.70 -1.62
C SER A 524 -35.95 12.78 -2.68
N GLY A 525 -34.78 13.05 -3.26
CA GLY A 525 -34.69 14.07 -4.31
C GLY A 525 -33.28 14.36 -4.80
N ALA A 526 -33.16 15.33 -5.72
CA ALA A 526 -31.87 15.74 -6.26
C ALA A 526 -31.05 16.56 -5.25
N VAL A 527 -31.47 17.79 -4.98
CA VAL A 527 -30.76 18.72 -4.10
C VAL A 527 -31.70 19.18 -2.99
N ASN A 528 -31.27 19.05 -1.74
CA ASN A 528 -31.90 19.70 -0.60
C ASN A 528 -31.00 20.84 -0.14
N ASP A 529 -31.44 22.08 -0.35
CA ASP A 529 -30.69 23.28 0.02
C ASP A 529 -31.34 24.01 1.20
N ASN A 530 -30.96 23.61 2.42
CA ASN A 530 -31.39 24.32 3.65
C ASN A 530 -30.43 25.45 4.06
N GLY A 531 -29.46 25.83 3.22
CA GLY A 531 -28.56 26.94 3.52
C GLY A 531 -29.33 28.26 3.59
N THR A 532 -29.07 29.10 4.59
CA THR A 532 -29.74 30.41 4.78
C THR A 532 -28.86 31.60 4.43
N GLY A 533 -27.60 31.39 4.00
CA GLY A 533 -26.75 32.46 3.49
C GLY A 533 -27.29 33.05 2.18
N THR A 534 -26.82 34.26 1.88
CA THR A 534 -27.39 35.12 0.83
C THR A 534 -26.66 35.01 -0.50
N ASN A 535 -25.39 34.57 -0.48
CA ASN A 535 -24.53 34.45 -1.65
C ASN A 535 -24.48 32.98 -2.09
N LYS A 536 -25.57 32.46 -2.64
CA LYS A 536 -25.65 31.08 -3.11
C LYS A 536 -26.32 30.95 -4.46
N VAL A 537 -25.88 29.97 -5.24
CA VAL A 537 -26.50 29.60 -6.52
C VAL A 537 -26.81 28.11 -6.51
N VAL A 538 -28.09 27.77 -6.63
CA VAL A 538 -28.56 26.38 -6.77
C VAL A 538 -29.46 26.31 -7.99
N SER A 539 -28.93 25.83 -9.11
CA SER A 539 -29.63 25.89 -10.40
C SER A 539 -29.16 24.83 -11.40
N GLY A 540 -30.01 24.45 -12.35
CA GLY A 540 -29.61 23.55 -13.45
C GLY A 540 -29.32 22.11 -13.02
N ASN A 541 -29.74 21.69 -11.82
CA ASN A 541 -29.61 20.30 -11.37
C ASN A 541 -30.79 19.47 -11.91
N ILE A 542 -30.50 18.45 -12.71
CA ILE A 542 -31.49 17.65 -13.46
C ILE A 542 -31.79 16.37 -12.67
N VAL A 543 -33.06 15.96 -12.60
CA VAL A 543 -33.52 14.73 -11.92
C VAL A 543 -33.62 13.57 -12.89
#